data_AF-A0A6M5YUE3-F1
#
_entry.id   AF-A0A6M5YUE3-F1
#
_cell.length_a   1.000
_cell.length_b   1.000
_cell.length_c   1.000
_cell.angle_alpha   90.00
_cell.angle_beta   90.00
_cell.angle_gamma   90.00
#
_symmetry.space_group_name_H-M   'P 1'
#
loop_
_entity.id
_entity.type
_entity.pdbx_description
1 polymer ?
#
loop_
_entity_poly.entity_id
_entity_poly.type
_entity_poly.pdbx_seq_one_letter_code
_entity_poly.pdbx_strand_id
1 'polypeptide(L)'
;MTEHTDDGATVYTDEWSGYARLSAEGRGHATVNHTPGQREWARDDDGDGIREVHDNTLEGLWAALRTFLRPFRGISKHYLHQYVAVFQWAYNKVGVAGMVRTLLGLPLSTPTAS
;
A
#
# COMPACT_ATOMS: atom_id res chain seq x y z
N MET A 1 23.21 -4.73 13.78
CA MET A 1 22.41 -3.61 13.22
C MET A 1 22.27 -2.49 14.27
N THR A 2 23.40 -2.01 14.80
CA THR A 2 23.43 -1.10 15.99
C THR A 2 24.33 0.12 15.85
N GLU A 3 25.14 0.20 14.79
CA GLU A 3 26.13 1.28 14.61
C GLU A 3 25.51 2.65 14.27
N HIS A 4 24.26 2.68 13.81
CA HIS A 4 23.60 3.90 13.29
C HIS A 4 22.20 4.14 13.88
N THR A 5 21.83 3.45 14.95
CA THR A 5 20.48 3.53 15.53
C THR A 5 20.56 3.49 17.05
N ASP A 6 19.85 4.39 17.71
CA ASP A 6 19.84 4.54 19.17
C ASP A 6 19.45 3.25 19.89
N ASP A 7 19.93 3.11 21.13
CA ASP A 7 19.54 2.01 22.01
C ASP A 7 18.02 2.08 22.26
N GLY A 8 17.34 0.95 22.04
CA GLY A 8 15.88 0.86 22.15
C GLY A 8 15.09 1.20 20.87
N ALA A 9 15.76 1.45 19.73
CA ALA A 9 15.04 1.64 18.48
C ALA A 9 14.18 0.42 18.09
N THR A 10 12.93 0.68 17.69
CA THR A 10 11.97 -0.31 17.21
C THR A 10 11.95 -0.33 15.69
N VAL A 11 11.97 -1.53 15.13
CA VAL A 11 11.85 -1.79 13.69
C VAL A 11 10.39 -2.08 13.36
N TYR A 12 9.86 -1.38 12.35
CA TYR A 12 8.51 -1.57 11.83
C TYR A 12 8.58 -2.24 10.46
N THR A 13 8.19 -3.50 10.36
CA THR A 13 8.20 -4.28 9.10
C THR A 13 7.01 -5.23 9.05
N ASP A 14 6.89 -5.98 7.94
CA ASP A 14 5.89 -7.05 7.83
C ASP A 14 6.21 -8.25 8.75
N GLU A 15 5.31 -9.24 8.74
CA GLU A 15 5.39 -10.48 9.52
C GLU A 15 6.36 -11.52 8.91
N TRP A 16 7.27 -11.12 8.00
CA TRP A 16 8.17 -12.06 7.38
C TRP A 16 9.17 -12.66 8.39
N SER A 17 9.31 -13.99 8.34
CA SER A 17 10.12 -14.75 9.33
C SER A 17 11.60 -14.36 9.37
N GLY A 18 12.13 -13.71 8.34
CA GLY A 18 13.48 -13.15 8.33
C GLY A 18 13.75 -12.13 9.45
N TYR A 19 12.70 -11.45 9.92
CA TYR A 19 12.77 -10.46 11.00
C TYR A 19 12.75 -11.06 12.41
N ALA A 20 12.53 -12.36 12.57
CA ALA A 20 12.47 -13.01 13.88
C ALA A 20 13.75 -12.86 14.71
N ARG A 21 14.89 -12.57 14.06
CA ARG A 21 16.18 -12.35 14.72
C ARG A 21 16.33 -10.98 15.35
N LEU A 22 15.47 -10.01 15.03
CA LEU A 22 15.58 -8.64 15.53
C LEU A 22 15.55 -8.56 17.06
N SER A 23 14.69 -9.34 17.72
CA SER A 23 14.64 -9.35 19.19
C SER A 23 15.91 -9.91 19.82
N ALA A 24 16.50 -10.94 19.20
CA ALA A 24 17.78 -11.51 19.63
C ALA A 24 18.96 -10.55 19.39
N GLU A 25 18.83 -9.62 18.44
CA GLU A 25 19.78 -8.54 18.18
C GLU A 25 19.53 -7.28 19.02
N GLY A 26 18.62 -7.34 20.00
CA GLY A 26 18.31 -6.24 20.91
C GLY A 26 17.44 -5.13 20.30
N ARG A 27 16.70 -5.44 19.23
CA ARG A 27 15.78 -4.51 18.57
C ARG A 27 14.33 -4.89 18.86
N GLY A 28 13.52 -3.90 19.24
CA GLY A 28 12.07 -4.05 19.23
C GLY A 28 11.57 -4.31 17.81
N HIS A 29 10.55 -5.13 17.65
CA HIS A 29 9.91 -5.37 16.36
C HIS A 29 8.40 -5.22 16.52
N ALA A 30 7.80 -4.36 15.69
CA ALA A 30 6.37 -4.13 15.64
C ALA A 30 5.87 -4.35 14.20
N THR A 31 4.72 -5.00 14.09
CA THR A 31 4.09 -5.34 12.82
C THR A 31 2.56 -5.32 12.96
N VAL A 32 1.83 -5.28 11.85
CA VAL A 32 0.37 -5.44 11.85
C VAL A 32 0.01 -6.84 11.35
N ASN A 33 -1.12 -7.39 11.80
CA ASN A 33 -1.54 -8.71 11.33
C ASN A 33 -1.94 -8.67 9.84
N HIS A 34 -1.26 -9.45 8.99
CA HIS A 34 -1.58 -9.51 7.55
C HIS A 34 -2.48 -10.70 7.17
N THR A 35 -2.83 -11.55 8.15
CA THR A 35 -3.60 -12.78 7.95
C THR A 35 -4.97 -12.49 7.32
N PRO A 36 -5.33 -13.16 6.22
CA PRO A 36 -6.67 -13.03 5.63
C PRO A 36 -7.78 -13.30 6.66
N GLY A 37 -8.74 -12.38 6.77
CA GLY A 37 -9.85 -12.47 7.73
C GLY A 37 -9.57 -11.82 9.10
N GLN A 38 -8.31 -11.49 9.41
CA GLN A 38 -7.91 -10.75 10.62
C GLN A 38 -6.97 -9.59 10.29
N ARG A 39 -7.04 -9.09 9.05
CA ARG A 39 -6.09 -8.12 8.54
C ARG A 39 -6.22 -6.78 9.27
N GLU A 40 -5.11 -6.34 9.84
CA GLU A 40 -4.95 -5.05 10.48
C GLU A 40 -4.22 -4.11 9.51
N TRP A 41 -4.63 -2.84 9.51
CA TRP A 41 -4.02 -1.82 8.67
C TRP A 41 -3.18 -0.82 9.47
N ALA A 42 -3.56 -0.63 10.73
CA ALA A 42 -2.86 0.22 11.67
C ALA A 42 -3.25 -0.19 13.10
N ARG A 43 -2.29 -0.16 14.02
CA ARG A 43 -2.47 -0.57 15.42
C ARG A 43 -2.04 0.58 16.35
N ASP A 44 -2.88 0.81 17.34
CA ASP A 44 -2.68 1.76 18.44
C ASP A 44 -2.29 0.92 19.65
N ASP A 45 -1.02 0.95 20.03
CA ASP A 45 -0.48 0.06 21.07
C ASP A 45 -0.66 0.62 22.49
N ASP A 46 -0.83 1.93 22.64
CA ASP A 46 -0.98 2.60 23.94
C ASP A 46 -2.39 3.16 24.22
N GLY A 47 -3.26 3.15 23.22
CA GLY A 47 -4.65 3.56 23.30
C GLY A 47 -4.86 5.07 23.28
N ASP A 48 -3.86 5.86 22.88
CA ASP A 48 -3.95 7.32 22.86
C ASP A 48 -4.70 7.87 21.62
N GLY A 49 -5.06 6.99 20.69
CA GLY A 49 -5.77 7.30 19.45
C GLY A 49 -4.85 7.63 18.27
N ILE A 50 -3.54 7.71 18.50
CA ILE A 50 -2.50 7.65 17.48
C ILE A 50 -2.30 6.16 17.14
N ARG A 51 -1.88 5.87 15.92
CA ARG A 51 -1.57 4.50 15.52
C ARG A 51 -0.11 4.50 15.11
N GLU A 52 0.74 3.83 15.86
CA GLU A 52 2.21 3.89 15.70
C GLU A 52 2.68 2.84 14.70
N VAL A 53 1.90 1.77 14.55
CA VAL A 53 2.22 0.61 13.71
C VAL A 53 1.31 0.63 12.48
N HIS A 54 1.88 0.53 11.28
CA HIS A 54 1.14 0.62 10.03
C HIS A 54 1.55 -0.44 9.01
N ASP A 55 0.63 -0.74 8.09
CA ASP A 55 0.93 -1.54 6.90
C ASP A 55 1.77 -0.74 5.88
N ASN A 56 2.99 -1.22 5.65
CA ASN A 56 3.94 -0.64 4.69
C ASN A 56 3.45 -0.76 3.23
N THR A 57 2.52 -1.68 2.95
CA THR A 57 1.94 -1.87 1.61
C THR A 57 1.20 -0.62 1.14
N LEU A 58 0.44 0.01 2.03
CA LEU A 58 -0.29 1.25 1.72
C LEU A 58 0.67 2.41 1.48
N GLU A 59 1.77 2.50 2.23
CA GLU A 59 2.80 3.53 2.01
C GLU A 59 3.39 3.45 0.59
N GLY A 60 3.72 2.24 0.15
CA GLY A 60 4.19 1.98 -1.21
C GLY A 60 3.17 2.37 -2.28
N LEU A 61 1.90 2.04 -2.06
CA LEU A 61 0.79 2.43 -2.95
C LEU A 61 0.67 3.97 -3.08
N TRP A 62 0.69 4.68 -1.95
CA TRP A 62 0.60 6.14 -1.93
C TRP A 62 1.85 6.81 -2.51
N ALA A 63 3.04 6.22 -2.33
CA ALA A 63 4.26 6.66 -2.99
C ALA A 63 4.16 6.52 -4.52
N ALA A 64 3.64 5.39 -5.01
CA ALA A 64 3.39 5.17 -6.43
C ALA A 64 2.36 6.16 -7.00
N LEU A 65 1.26 6.42 -6.27
CA LEU A 65 0.26 7.42 -6.66
C LEU A 65 0.90 8.81 -6.76
N ARG A 66 1.70 9.24 -5.78
CA ARG A 66 2.40 10.53 -5.85
C ARG A 66 3.26 10.63 -7.10
N THR A 67 3.99 9.58 -7.45
CA THR A 67 4.81 9.54 -8.67
C THR A 67 3.96 9.59 -9.94
N PHE A 68 2.86 8.83 -10.01
CA PHE A 68 1.89 8.88 -11.11
C PHE A 68 1.33 10.29 -11.31
N LEU A 69 1.14 11.01 -10.21
CA LEU A 69 0.56 12.35 -10.18
C LEU A 69 1.54 13.49 -10.51
N ARG A 70 2.85 13.26 -10.42
CA ARG A 70 3.89 14.29 -10.66
C ARG A 70 3.76 15.01 -12.02
N PRO A 71 3.46 14.34 -13.15
CA PRO A 71 3.42 15.00 -14.45
C PRO A 71 2.31 16.05 -14.61
N PHE A 72 1.24 15.99 -13.80
CA PHE A 72 0.09 16.90 -13.93
C PHE A 72 0.38 18.33 -13.42
N ARG A 73 1.53 18.56 -12.74
CA ARG A 73 2.00 19.88 -12.25
C ARG A 73 0.94 20.70 -11.47
N GLY A 74 0.02 20.02 -10.80
CA GLY A 74 -1.10 20.62 -10.08
C GLY A 74 -2.38 19.80 -10.31
N ILE A 75 -3.14 19.55 -9.25
CA ILE A 75 -4.30 18.66 -9.30
C ILE A 75 -5.48 19.36 -8.64
N SER A 76 -6.62 19.34 -9.31
CA SER A 76 -7.86 19.84 -8.73
C SER A 76 -8.30 18.92 -7.58
N LYS A 77 -8.44 19.48 -6.38
CA LYS A 77 -8.97 18.75 -5.21
C LYS A 77 -10.38 18.22 -5.45
N HIS A 78 -11.18 18.93 -6.24
CA HIS A 78 -12.55 18.51 -6.58
C HIS A 78 -12.56 17.21 -7.39
N TYR A 79 -11.61 17.06 -8.32
CA TYR A 79 -11.50 15.88 -9.19
C TYR A 79 -10.49 14.83 -8.70
N LEU A 80 -9.89 15.00 -7.51
CA LEU A 80 -8.86 14.10 -6.98
C LEU A 80 -9.30 12.63 -7.01
N HIS A 81 -10.57 12.38 -6.68
CA HIS A 81 -11.17 11.05 -6.71
C HIS A 81 -11.08 10.37 -8.09
N GLN A 82 -11.18 11.13 -9.18
CA GLN A 82 -11.07 10.61 -10.55
C GLN A 82 -9.63 10.23 -10.89
N TYR A 83 -8.66 11.04 -10.48
CA TYR A 83 -7.24 10.71 -10.65
C TYR A 83 -6.84 9.45 -9.89
N VAL A 84 -7.34 9.30 -8.65
CA VAL A 84 -7.13 8.10 -7.83
C VAL A 84 -7.76 6.88 -8.49
N ALA A 85 -8.98 7.01 -9.05
CA ALA A 85 -9.63 5.91 -9.76
C ALA A 85 -8.83 5.46 -11.01
N VAL A 86 -8.30 6.40 -11.78
CA VAL A 86 -7.44 6.07 -12.94
C VAL A 86 -6.13 5.42 -12.50
N PHE A 87 -5.52 5.91 -11.42
CA PHE A 87 -4.33 5.28 -10.84
C PHE A 87 -4.62 3.85 -10.35
N GLN A 88 -5.69 3.66 -9.58
CA GLN A 88 -6.10 2.34 -9.08
C GLN A 88 -6.32 1.35 -10.23
N TRP A 89 -6.94 1.81 -11.33
CA TRP A 89 -7.07 1.02 -12.55
C TRP A 89 -5.71 0.65 -13.16
N ALA A 90 -4.85 1.64 -13.38
CA ALA A 90 -3.52 1.43 -13.98
C ALA A 90 -2.62 0.53 -13.12
N TYR A 91 -2.73 0.66 -11.79
CA TYR A 91 -1.97 -0.10 -10.80
C TYR A 91 -2.42 -1.56 -10.72
N ASN A 92 -3.74 -1.81 -10.72
CA ASN A 92 -4.26 -3.16 -10.51
C ASN A 92 -4.15 -4.09 -11.72
N LYS A 93 -3.89 -3.58 -12.94
CA LYS A 93 -3.66 -4.30 -14.23
C LYS A 93 -4.63 -5.43 -14.64
N VAL A 94 -5.59 -5.84 -13.80
CA VAL A 94 -6.66 -6.78 -14.13
C VAL A 94 -7.74 -6.03 -14.90
N GLY A 95 -7.70 -6.10 -16.24
CA GLY A 95 -8.79 -5.59 -17.09
C GLY A 95 -8.44 -4.43 -18.03
N VAL A 96 -7.19 -4.29 -18.48
CA VAL A 96 -6.79 -3.26 -19.46
C VAL A 96 -7.63 -3.32 -20.75
N ALA A 97 -7.97 -4.52 -21.23
CA ALA A 97 -8.67 -4.67 -22.51
C ALA A 97 -10.12 -4.14 -22.52
N GLY A 98 -10.85 -4.32 -21.42
CA GLY A 98 -12.27 -3.95 -21.36
C GLY A 98 -12.49 -2.45 -21.31
N MET A 99 -11.76 -1.75 -20.42
CA MET A 99 -11.97 -0.32 -20.22
C MET A 99 -11.29 0.53 -21.30
N VAL A 100 -10.16 0.11 -21.88
CA VAL A 100 -9.59 0.78 -23.08
C VAL A 100 -10.58 0.69 -24.24
N ARG A 101 -11.24 -0.46 -24.42
CA ARG A 101 -12.34 -0.58 -25.37
C ARG A 101 -13.47 0.38 -25.03
N THR A 102 -13.95 0.44 -23.80
CA THR A 102 -15.00 1.39 -23.38
C THR A 102 -14.61 2.85 -23.62
N LEU A 103 -13.37 3.24 -23.32
CA LEU A 103 -12.85 4.60 -23.55
C LEU A 103 -12.73 4.93 -25.05
N LEU A 104 -12.42 3.93 -25.88
CA LEU A 104 -12.38 4.05 -27.34
C LEU A 104 -13.76 3.86 -27.99
N GLY A 105 -14.83 3.68 -27.21
CA GLY A 105 -16.18 3.42 -27.72
C GLY A 105 -16.38 2.03 -28.34
N LEU A 106 -15.47 1.09 -28.07
CA LEU A 106 -15.50 -0.28 -28.58
C LEU A 106 -16.28 -1.21 -27.63
N PRO A 107 -17.04 -2.19 -28.16
CA PRO A 107 -17.79 -3.14 -27.35
C PRO A 107 -16.86 -4.08 -26.55
N LEU A 108 -17.25 -4.39 -25.32
CA LEU A 108 -16.54 -5.37 -24.48
C LEU A 108 -16.49 -6.73 -25.20
N SER A 109 -15.33 -7.38 -25.22
CA SER A 109 -15.20 -8.73 -25.78
C SER A 109 -15.92 -9.72 -24.87
N THR A 110 -16.98 -10.35 -25.37
CA THR A 110 -17.58 -11.52 -24.73
C THR A 110 -16.53 -12.64 -24.64
N PRO A 111 -16.35 -13.28 -23.47
CA PRO A 111 -15.49 -14.45 -23.39
C PRO A 111 -16.07 -15.53 -24.30
N THR A 112 -15.25 -16.06 -25.21
CA THR A 112 -15.60 -17.23 -26.00
C THR A 112 -15.78 -18.40 -25.03
N ALA A 113 -17.01 -18.88 -24.89
CA ALA A 113 -17.25 -20.14 -24.18
C ALA A 113 -16.52 -21.26 -24.95
N SER A 114 -15.72 -22.05 -24.24
CA SER A 114 -15.19 -23.35 -24.68
C SER A 114 -15.52 -24.37 -23.60
#